data_AF-A0A5C6FJ89-F1
#
_entry.id   AF-A0A5C6FJ89-F1
#
_cell.length_a   1.000
_cell.length_b   1.000
_cell.length_c   1.000
_cell.angle_alpha   90.00
_cell.angle_beta   90.00
_cell.angle_gamma   90.00
#
_symmetry.space_group_name_H-M   'P 1'
#
loop_
_entity.id
_entity.type
_entity.pdbx_description
1 polymer ?
#
loop_
_entity_poly.entity_id
_entity_poly.type
_entity_poly.pdbx_seq_one_letter_code
_entity_poly.pdbx_strand_id
1 'polypeptide(L)' 'MIIELLAFSLTTWFFDAWTELVRYFNTMNTWQWGIVSASSVAFGFLCLRGHKIRD' A
#
# COMPACT_ATOMS: atom_id res chain seq x y z
N MET A 1 19.36 20.29 9.12
CA MET A 1 18.65 20.20 10.41
C MET A 1 17.14 20.08 10.25
N ILE A 2 16.45 21.02 9.58
CA ILE A 2 14.98 20.94 9.38
C ILE A 2 14.57 19.73 8.50
N ILE A 3 15.28 19.47 7.40
CA ILE A 3 14.97 18.33 6.51
C ILE A 3 15.14 16.99 7.22
N GLU A 4 16.21 16.85 8.02
CA GLU A 4 16.48 15.64 8.82
C GLU A 4 15.37 15.37 9.85
N LEU A 5 14.89 16.41 10.55
CA LEU A 5 13.77 16.30 11.49
C LEU A 5 12.48 15.88 10.79
N LEU A 6 12.24 16.42 9.60
CA LEU A 6 11.05 16.10 8.81
C LEU A 6 11.12 14.67 8.26
N ALA A 7 12.28 14.22 7.80
CA ALA A 7 12.51 12.84 7.37
C ALA A 7 12.28 11.86 8.54
N PHE A 8 12.82 12.17 9.73
CA PHE A 8 12.59 11.37 10.92
C PHE A 8 11.11 11.31 11.30
N SER A 9 10.42 12.46 11.32
CA SER A 9 8.99 12.54 11.60
C SER A 9 8.12 11.79 10.58
N LEU A 10 8.50 11.81 9.30
CA LEU A 10 7.81 11.04 8.27
C LEU A 10 8.04 9.55 8.45
N THR A 11 9.26 9.13 8.78
CA THR A 11 9.54 7.71 9.02
C THR A 11 8.77 7.17 10.23
N THR A 12 8.73 7.91 11.34
CA THR A 12 7.97 7.48 12.52
C THR A 12 6.48 7.44 12.23
N TRP A 13 5.93 8.45 11.57
CA TRP A 13 4.53 8.47 11.13
C TRP A 13 4.21 7.31 10.17
N PHE A 14 5.11 7.02 9.23
CA PHE A 14 4.96 5.92 8.29
C PHE A 14 4.93 4.57 8.99
N PHE A 15 5.86 4.34 9.93
CA PHE A 15 5.89 3.09 10.69
C PHE A 15 4.63 2.93 11.56
N ASP A 16 4.16 4.00 12.18
CA ASP A 16 2.95 3.97 13.01
C ASP A 16 1.70 3.64 12.16
N ALA A 17 1.52 4.36 11.04
CA ALA A 17 0.46 4.10 10.08
C ALA A 17 0.55 2.68 9.49
N TRP A 18 1.75 2.19 9.21
CA TRP A 18 1.98 0.84 8.72
C TRP A 18 1.57 -0.21 9.76
N THR A 19 1.98 -0.04 11.02
CA THR A 19 1.61 -0.98 12.09
C THR A 19 0.10 -1.05 12.30
N GLU A 20 -0.57 0.09 12.24
CA GLU A 20 -2.02 0.16 12.35
C GLU A 20 -2.71 -0.50 11.15
N LEU A 21 -2.21 -0.27 9.94
CA LEU A 21 -2.72 -0.91 8.73
C LEU A 21 -2.59 -2.43 8.78
N VAL A 22 -1.44 -2.95 9.22
CA VAL A 22 -1.21 -4.39 9.40
C VAL A 22 -2.16 -4.97 10.45
N ARG A 23 -2.43 -4.23 11.53
CA ARG A 23 -3.40 -4.62 12.55
C ARG A 23 -4.81 -4.75 11.96
N TYR A 24 -5.24 -3.77 11.16
CA TYR A 24 -6.53 -3.83 10.46
C TYR A 24 -6.61 -5.02 9.51
N PHE A 25 -5.56 -5.27 8.72
CA PHE A 25 -5.51 -6.43 7.81
C PHE A 25 -5.61 -7.77 8.56
N ASN A 26 -4.97 -7.90 9.72
CA ASN A 26 -5.06 -9.11 10.54
C ASN A 26 -6.48 -9.35 11.12
N THR A 27 -7.25 -8.29 11.34
CA THR A 27 -8.64 -8.38 11.83
C THR A 27 -9.69 -8.44 10.72
N MET A 28 -9.28 -8.37 9.46
CA MET A 28 -10.20 -8.27 8.33
C MET A 28 -10.95 -9.58 8.06
N ASN A 29 -12.24 -9.49 7.79
CA ASN A 29 -13.07 -10.65 7.41
C ASN A 29 -12.76 -11.12 5.98
N THR A 30 -13.07 -12.39 5.67
CA THR A 30 -12.80 -13.04 4.37
C THR A 30 -13.32 -12.24 3.17
N TRP A 31 -14.49 -11.61 3.28
CA TRP A 31 -15.06 -10.78 2.22
C TRP A 31 -14.21 -9.54 1.91
N GLN A 32 -13.65 -8.92 2.95
CA GLN A 32 -12.84 -7.71 2.80
C GLN A 32 -11.47 -8.06 2.18
N TRP A 33 -10.89 -9.21 2.55
CA TRP A 33 -9.72 -9.77 1.86
C TRP A 33 -10.01 -10.07 0.38
N GLY A 34 -11.22 -10.54 0.05
CA GLY A 34 -11.69 -10.70 -1.32
C GLY A 34 -11.64 -9.41 -2.13
N ILE A 35 -12.12 -8.30 -1.56
CA ILE A 35 -12.10 -6.98 -2.23
C ILE A 35 -10.66 -6.50 -2.45
N VAL A 36 -9.79 -6.65 -1.45
CA VAL A 36 -8.39 -6.20 -1.52
C VAL A 36 -7.60 -7.01 -2.57
N SER A 37 -7.79 -8.32 -2.62
CA SER A 37 -7.15 -9.18 -3.62
C SER A 37 -7.64 -8.86 -5.04
N ALA A 38 -8.94 -8.68 -5.25
CA ALA A 38 -9.49 -8.29 -6.55
C ALA A 38 -8.94 -6.92 -7.03
N SER A 39 -8.84 -5.95 -6.11
CA SER A 39 -8.28 -4.64 -6.38
C SER A 39 -6.79 -4.72 -6.76
N SER A 40 -6.02 -5.54 -6.04
CA SER A 40 -4.60 -5.76 -6.31
C SER A 40 -4.36 -6.38 -7.69
N VAL A 41 -5.18 -7.36 -8.08
CA VAL A 41 -5.12 -7.99 -9.41
C VAL A 41 -5.49 -6.97 -10.50
N ALA A 42 -6.59 -6.23 -10.33
CA ALA A 42 -7.00 -5.20 -11.29
C ALA A 42 -5.92 -4.12 -11.48
N PHE A 43 -5.30 -3.68 -10.39
CA PHE A 43 -4.21 -2.71 -10.44
C PHE A 43 -2.96 -3.28 -11.14
N GLY A 44 -2.60 -4.54 -10.86
CA GLY A 44 -1.53 -5.25 -11.54
C GLY A 44 -1.77 -5.34 -13.05
N PHE A 45 -2.99 -5.67 -13.47
CA PHE A 45 -3.36 -5.65 -14.89
C PHE A 45 -3.29 -4.25 -15.51
N LEU A 46 -3.70 -3.20 -14.78
CA LEU A 46 -3.59 -1.81 -15.25
C LEU A 46 -2.13 -1.37 -15.41
N CYS A 47 -1.25 -1.71 -14.46
CA CYS A 47 0.19 -1.44 -14.56
C CYS A 47 0.81 -2.13 -15.78
N LEU A 48 0.44 -3.38 -16.04
CA LEU A 48 0.89 -4.12 -17.24
C LEU A 48 0.31 -3.53 -18.52
N ARG A 49 -0.94 -3.04 -18.50
CA ARG A 49 -1.60 -2.43 -19.66
C ARG A 49 -1.01 -1.06 -20.03
N GLY A 50 -0.46 -0.32 -19.06
CA GLY A 50 0.31 0.90 -19.31
C GLY A 50 1.68 0.62 -19.95
N HIS A 51 2.26 -0.55 -19.63
CA HIS A 51 3.48 -1.07 -20.25
C HIS A 51 3.16 -1.84 -21.54
N LYS A 52 2.32 -1.28 -22.41
CA LYS A 52 2.08 -1.83 -23.76
C LYS A 52 3.43 -1.81 -24.48
N ILE A 53 4.08 -2.97 -24.49
CA ILE A 53 5.37 -3.22 -25.11
C ILE A 53 5.26 -2.70 -26.53
N ARG A 54 6.06 -1.68 -26.83
CA ARG A 54 6.20 -1.07 -28.15
C ARG A 54 6.95 -2.08 -29.02
N ASP A 55 6.22 -2.94 -29.72
CA ASP A 55 6.70 -3.52 -30.98
C ASP A 55 6.83 -2.42 -32.03
#